data_AF-A0A956KFB3-F1
#
_entry.id   AF-A0A956KFB3-F1
#
_cell.length_a   1.000
_cell.length_b   1.000
_cell.length_c   1.000
_cell.angle_alpha   90.00
_cell.angle_beta   90.00
_cell.angle_gamma   90.00
#
_symmetry.space_group_name_H-M   'P 1'
#
loop_
_entity.id
_entity.type
_entity.pdbx_description
1 polymer ?
#
loop_
_entity_poly.entity_id
_entity_poly.type
_entity_poly.pdbx_seq_one_letter_code
_entity_poly.pdbx_strand_id
1 'polypeptide(L)'
;MTSPAQQRRAAAGFTLLEVMIAVAILAASMTSLYAAQTANLQATAYARDITAIAFLADYIIVDVEWQLQKEGGWTPDDRTFEGDFSDQGWPEVRYACLVDFLEMPDYTELREAKDEEARAAGESNEAIKDAGDQAFSALGMVWPMVKNAIEQSI
;
A
#
# COMPACT_ATOMS: atom_id res chain seq x y z
N MET A 1 -54.27 16.45 61.86
CA MET A 1 -54.75 16.94 60.55
C MET A 1 -53.60 17.69 59.89
N THR A 2 -52.76 17.01 59.11
CA THR A 2 -51.64 17.60 58.38
C THR A 2 -51.96 17.51 56.89
N SER A 3 -52.14 18.66 56.25
CA SER A 3 -52.48 18.76 54.83
C SER A 3 -51.22 18.58 53.98
N PRO A 4 -51.19 17.71 52.96
CA PRO A 4 -50.04 17.62 52.07
C PRO A 4 -50.10 18.78 51.07
N ALA A 5 -49.12 19.69 51.14
CA ALA A 5 -48.89 20.67 50.09
C ALA A 5 -48.43 19.92 48.83
N GLN A 6 -49.37 19.65 47.94
CA GLN A 6 -49.12 19.01 46.66
C GLN A 6 -48.29 19.95 45.79
N GLN A 7 -46.97 19.77 45.82
CA GLN A 7 -46.04 20.38 44.88
C GLN A 7 -46.45 19.98 43.47
N ARG A 8 -47.21 20.85 42.80
CA ARG A 8 -47.40 20.79 41.36
C ARG A 8 -46.02 21.02 40.75
N ARG A 9 -45.33 19.94 40.39
CA ARG A 9 -44.21 20.00 39.46
C ARG A 9 -44.77 20.64 38.19
N ALA A 10 -44.38 21.88 37.93
CA ALA A 10 -44.69 22.53 36.67
C ALA A 10 -44.03 21.70 35.58
N ALA A 11 -44.85 20.97 34.80
CA ALA A 11 -44.41 20.35 33.57
C ALA A 11 -44.12 21.49 32.58
N ALA A 12 -42.88 21.97 32.59
CA ALA A 12 -42.40 22.95 31.63
C ALA A 12 -42.04 22.21 30.33
N GLY A 13 -42.69 22.58 29.23
CA GLY A 13 -42.33 22.13 27.89
C GLY A 13 -41.09 22.89 27.36
N PHE A 14 -40.43 22.31 26.36
CA PHE A 14 -39.30 22.97 25.69
C PHE A 14 -39.79 24.19 24.90
N THR A 15 -39.00 25.26 24.94
CA THR A 15 -39.29 26.44 24.13
C THR A 15 -38.93 26.17 22.67
N LEU A 16 -39.61 26.85 21.75
CA LEU A 16 -39.32 26.72 20.31
C LEU A 16 -37.88 27.10 19.98
N LEU A 17 -37.34 28.12 20.67
CA LEU A 17 -35.96 28.57 20.53
C LEU A 17 -34.95 27.50 20.97
N GLU A 18 -35.23 26.77 22.04
CA GLU A 18 -34.36 25.72 22.56
C GLU A 18 -34.28 24.52 21.60
N VAL A 19 -35.42 24.12 21.01
CA VAL A 19 -35.45 23.07 19.98
C VAL A 19 -34.68 23.52 18.74
N MET A 20 -34.81 24.77 18.30
CA MET A 20 -34.05 25.28 17.16
C MET A 20 -32.55 25.27 17.41
N ILE A 21 -32.10 25.66 18.62
CA ILE A 21 -30.68 25.61 18.99
C ILE A 21 -30.19 24.15 19.03
N ALA A 22 -30.95 23.23 19.62
CA ALA A 22 -30.59 21.82 19.67
C ALA A 22 -30.42 21.23 18.26
N VAL A 23 -31.35 21.53 17.34
CA VAL A 23 -31.27 21.10 15.94
C VAL A 23 -30.08 21.74 15.21
N ALA A 24 -29.76 23.01 15.49
CA ALA A 24 -28.61 23.68 14.90
C ALA A 24 -27.28 23.02 15.31
N ILE A 25 -27.11 22.70 16.59
CA ILE A 25 -25.92 21.99 17.10
C ILE A 25 -25.86 20.57 16.53
N LEU A 26 -27.00 19.87 16.47
CA LEU A 26 -27.09 18.53 15.89
C LEU A 26 -26.70 18.53 14.40
N ALA A 27 -27.18 19.49 13.62
CA ALA A 27 -26.85 19.59 12.20
C ALA A 27 -25.36 19.88 11.99
N ALA A 28 -24.78 20.76 12.80
CA ALA A 28 -23.35 21.07 12.75
C ALA A 28 -22.49 19.84 13.11
N SER A 29 -22.83 19.11 14.17
CA SER A 29 -22.08 17.92 14.59
C SER A 29 -22.19 16.79 13.57
N MET A 30 -23.39 16.55 13.01
CA MET A 30 -23.62 15.54 11.98
C MET A 30 -22.81 15.84 10.70
N THR A 31 -22.75 17.11 10.31
CA THR A 31 -21.97 17.54 9.13
C THR A 31 -20.47 17.27 9.33
N SER A 32 -19.94 17.61 10.51
CA SER A 32 -18.54 17.34 10.84
C SER A 32 -18.23 15.85 10.84
N LEU A 33 -19.15 15.02 11.36
CA LEU A 33 -18.98 13.57 11.36
C LEU A 33 -19.03 12.99 9.94
N TYR A 34 -19.95 13.47 9.10
CA TYR A 34 -20.06 13.01 7.72
C TYR A 34 -18.80 13.34 6.91
N ALA A 35 -18.24 14.54 7.09
CA ALA A 35 -16.99 14.93 6.47
C ALA A 35 -15.81 14.04 6.90
N ALA A 36 -15.78 13.57 8.15
CA ALA A 36 -14.76 12.62 8.59
C ALA A 36 -14.95 11.23 7.97
N GLN A 37 -16.19 10.81 7.70
CA GLN A 37 -16.48 9.49 7.12
C GLN A 37 -16.19 9.42 5.62
N THR A 38 -16.27 10.52 4.88
CA THR A 38 -16.01 10.51 3.42
C THR A 38 -14.57 10.09 3.08
N ALA A 39 -13.60 10.42 3.92
CA ALA A 39 -12.20 10.00 3.72
C ALA A 39 -12.05 8.47 3.83
N ASN A 40 -12.73 7.86 4.81
CA ASN A 40 -12.70 6.41 5.02
C ASN A 40 -13.37 5.65 3.86
N LEU A 41 -14.43 6.22 3.27
CA LEU A 41 -15.10 5.62 2.12
C LEU A 41 -14.18 5.61 0.89
N GLN A 42 -13.47 6.70 0.61
CA GLN A 42 -12.52 6.76 -0.51
C GLN A 42 -11.35 5.80 -0.31
N ALA A 43 -10.78 5.75 0.90
CA ALA A 43 -9.70 4.82 1.23
C ALA A 43 -10.14 3.35 1.06
N THR A 44 -11.38 3.02 1.45
CA THR A 44 -11.93 1.67 1.30
C THR A 44 -12.16 1.31 -0.16
N ALA A 45 -12.67 2.26 -0.97
CA ALA A 45 -12.85 2.06 -2.40
C ALA A 45 -11.50 1.78 -3.09
N TYR A 46 -10.50 2.62 -2.81
CA TYR A 46 -9.14 2.44 -3.34
C TYR A 46 -8.53 1.09 -2.92
N ALA A 47 -8.65 0.69 -1.65
CA ALA A 47 -8.14 -0.59 -1.17
C ALA A 47 -8.79 -1.78 -1.90
N ARG A 48 -10.10 -1.70 -2.17
CA ARG A 48 -10.82 -2.71 -2.95
C ARG A 48 -10.30 -2.77 -4.39
N ASP A 49 -10.08 -1.64 -5.03
CA ASP A 49 -9.60 -1.57 -6.41
C ASP A 49 -8.18 -2.16 -6.53
N ILE A 50 -7.28 -1.80 -5.61
CA ILE A 50 -5.92 -2.37 -5.56
C ILE A 50 -5.94 -3.89 -5.36
N THR A 51 -6.85 -4.39 -4.51
CA THR A 51 -7.00 -5.84 -4.30
C THR A 51 -7.48 -6.54 -5.57
N ALA A 52 -8.42 -5.94 -6.30
CA ALA A 52 -8.88 -6.46 -7.59
C ALA A 52 -7.75 -6.46 -8.62
N ILE A 53 -6.98 -5.38 -8.72
CA ILE A 53 -5.82 -5.28 -9.62
C ILE A 53 -4.76 -6.33 -9.27
N ALA A 54 -4.52 -6.60 -7.98
CA ALA A 54 -3.60 -7.66 -7.56
C ALA A 54 -4.04 -9.04 -8.06
N PHE A 55 -5.34 -9.37 -7.98
CA PHE A 55 -5.85 -10.62 -8.55
C PHE A 55 -5.75 -10.67 -10.08
N LEU A 56 -5.90 -9.53 -10.76
CA LEU A 56 -5.67 -9.45 -12.21
C LEU A 56 -4.19 -9.66 -12.56
N ALA A 57 -3.28 -9.16 -11.73
CA ALA A 57 -1.84 -9.39 -11.88
C ALA A 57 -1.47 -10.87 -11.68
N ASP A 58 -2.05 -11.55 -10.67
CA ASP A 58 -1.88 -13.00 -10.51
C ASP A 58 -2.42 -13.78 -11.71
N TYR A 59 -3.57 -13.35 -12.24
CA TYR A 59 -4.14 -13.94 -13.44
C TYR A 59 -3.21 -13.81 -14.65
N ILE A 60 -2.61 -12.63 -14.90
CA ILE A 60 -1.75 -12.46 -16.07
C ILE A 60 -0.47 -13.28 -15.96
N ILE A 61 0.07 -13.49 -14.77
CA ILE A 61 1.23 -14.37 -14.56
C ILE A 61 0.90 -15.79 -15.04
N VAL A 62 -0.25 -16.33 -14.63
CA VAL A 62 -0.70 -17.67 -15.02
C VAL A 62 -1.00 -17.75 -16.52
N ASP A 63 -1.64 -16.71 -17.07
CA ASP A 63 -1.97 -16.66 -18.50
C ASP A 63 -0.71 -16.60 -19.37
N VAL A 64 0.26 -15.77 -19.00
CA VAL A 64 1.56 -15.68 -19.68
C VAL A 64 2.34 -16.98 -19.56
N GLU A 65 2.34 -17.64 -18.39
CA GLU A 65 2.96 -18.97 -18.21
C GLU A 65 2.35 -20.00 -19.18
N TRP A 66 1.02 -20.02 -19.30
CA TRP A 66 0.32 -20.91 -20.22
C TRP A 66 0.65 -20.61 -21.69
N GLN A 67 0.67 -19.34 -22.08
CA GLN A 67 1.06 -18.92 -23.43
C GLN A 67 2.49 -19.36 -23.75
N LEU A 68 3.42 -19.13 -22.82
CA LEU A 68 4.81 -19.50 -22.99
C LEU A 68 4.99 -21.01 -23.13
N GLN A 69 4.28 -21.80 -22.33
CA GLN A 69 4.29 -23.27 -22.43
C GLN A 69 3.79 -23.76 -23.80
N LYS A 70 2.79 -23.08 -24.38
CA LYS A 70 2.24 -23.41 -25.71
C LYS A 70 3.20 -23.02 -26.84
N GLU A 71 3.95 -21.94 -26.69
CA GLU A 71 4.85 -21.39 -27.72
C GLU A 71 6.22 -22.06 -27.81
N GLY A 72 6.51 -23.04 -26.93
CA GLY A 72 7.78 -23.77 -26.94
C GLY A 72 8.51 -23.79 -25.59
N GLY A 73 7.91 -23.22 -24.55
CA GLY A 73 8.47 -23.17 -23.20
C GLY A 73 9.38 -21.96 -22.97
N TRP A 74 10.09 -21.99 -21.84
CA TRP A 74 11.01 -20.94 -21.43
C TRP A 74 12.15 -20.78 -22.43
N THR A 75 12.18 -19.64 -23.12
CA THR A 75 13.24 -19.27 -24.07
C THR A 75 14.17 -18.28 -23.37
N PRO A 76 15.49 -18.30 -23.61
CA PRO A 76 16.45 -17.35 -23.01
C PRO A 76 16.33 -15.90 -23.55
N ASP A 77 15.35 -15.61 -24.40
CA ASP A 77 15.08 -14.28 -24.90
C ASP A 77 14.08 -13.57 -23.99
N ASP A 78 14.35 -12.30 -23.67
CA ASP A 78 13.41 -11.45 -22.92
C ASP A 78 12.13 -11.23 -23.75
N ARG A 79 10.98 -11.38 -23.10
CA ARG A 79 9.67 -11.21 -23.74
C ARG A 79 8.80 -10.26 -22.94
N THR A 80 8.10 -9.39 -23.66
CA THR A 80 7.12 -8.46 -23.09
C THR A 80 5.73 -8.79 -23.59
N PHE A 81 4.79 -8.93 -22.67
CA PHE A 81 3.37 -9.14 -22.93
C PHE A 81 2.59 -7.91 -22.46
N GLU A 82 1.87 -7.26 -23.37
CA GLU A 82 1.08 -6.07 -23.05
C GLU A 82 -0.38 -6.26 -23.50
N GLY A 83 -1.30 -5.66 -22.76
CA GLY A 83 -2.71 -5.74 -23.08
C GLY A 83 -3.60 -5.04 -22.06
N ASP A 84 -4.88 -5.38 -22.11
CA ASP A 84 -5.90 -4.91 -21.17
C ASP A 84 -6.72 -6.08 -20.62
N PHE A 85 -7.58 -5.80 -19.65
CA PHE A 85 -8.44 -6.78 -19.00
C PHE A 85 -9.90 -6.65 -19.46
N SER A 86 -10.13 -6.26 -20.72
CA SER A 86 -11.50 -6.12 -21.28
C SER A 86 -12.29 -7.42 -21.16
N ASP A 87 -11.64 -8.57 -21.37
CA ASP A 87 -12.26 -9.90 -21.28
C ASP A 87 -12.69 -10.26 -19.85
N GLN A 88 -12.02 -9.72 -18.85
CA GLN A 88 -12.33 -9.89 -17.43
C GLN A 88 -13.25 -8.78 -16.89
N GLY A 89 -13.69 -7.86 -17.75
CA GLY A 89 -14.60 -6.77 -17.42
C GLY A 89 -13.93 -5.51 -16.88
N TRP A 90 -12.61 -5.37 -17.04
CA TRP A 90 -11.80 -4.23 -16.58
C TRP A 90 -11.08 -3.55 -17.75
N PRO A 91 -11.82 -2.95 -18.72
CA PRO A 91 -11.22 -2.34 -19.92
C PRO A 91 -10.33 -1.12 -19.63
N GLU A 92 -10.48 -0.49 -18.47
CA GLU A 92 -9.67 0.64 -18.03
C GLU A 92 -8.29 0.24 -17.48
N VAL A 93 -8.11 -1.03 -17.13
CA VAL A 93 -6.87 -1.55 -16.55
C VAL A 93 -6.01 -2.15 -17.67
N ARG A 94 -4.77 -1.68 -17.77
CA ARG A 94 -3.76 -2.20 -18.69
C ARG A 94 -2.68 -2.93 -17.93
N TYR A 95 -2.08 -3.94 -18.56
CA TYR A 95 -0.95 -4.67 -18.02
C TYR A 95 0.25 -4.63 -18.96
N ALA A 96 1.43 -4.77 -18.36
CA ALA A 96 2.68 -5.10 -19.03
C ALA A 96 3.39 -6.14 -18.16
N CYS A 97 3.68 -7.30 -18.74
CA CYS A 97 4.39 -8.40 -18.10
C CYS A 97 5.73 -8.59 -18.83
N LEU A 98 6.81 -8.46 -18.07
CA LEU A 98 8.18 -8.64 -18.56
C LEU A 98 8.70 -9.99 -18.04
N VAL A 99 9.08 -10.85 -18.96
CA VAL A 99 9.68 -12.15 -18.67
C VAL A 99 11.15 -12.05 -19.03
N ASP A 100 11.98 -11.88 -18.00
CA ASP A 100 13.43 -11.82 -18.12
C ASP A 100 14.04 -13.16 -17.69
N PHE A 101 14.99 -13.65 -18.47
CA PHE A 101 15.71 -14.87 -18.10
C PHE A 101 16.86 -14.55 -17.15
N LEU A 102 16.83 -15.14 -15.95
CA LEU A 102 17.90 -15.00 -14.96
C LEU A 102 18.89 -16.16 -15.08
N GLU A 103 20.12 -15.86 -15.47
CA GLU A 103 21.25 -16.79 -15.33
C GLU A 103 21.65 -16.87 -13.85
N MET A 104 21.53 -18.05 -13.25
CA MET A 104 22.03 -18.25 -11.89
C MET A 104 23.56 -18.37 -11.92
N PRO A 105 24.31 -17.57 -11.12
CA PRO A 105 25.76 -17.72 -11.01
C PRO A 105 26.12 -19.08 -10.43
N ASP A 106 27.32 -19.58 -10.76
CA ASP A 106 27.76 -20.90 -10.32
C ASP A 106 27.87 -20.96 -8.78
N TYR A 107 27.62 -22.14 -8.21
CA TYR A 107 27.63 -22.35 -6.76
C TYR A 107 28.97 -21.94 -6.13
N THR A 108 30.06 -22.07 -6.89
CA THR A 108 31.41 -21.67 -6.49
C THR A 108 31.52 -20.16 -6.28
N GLU A 109 30.95 -19.36 -7.18
CA GLU A 109 30.94 -17.89 -7.13
C GLU A 109 30.01 -17.38 -6.01
N LEU A 110 28.86 -18.04 -5.80
CA LEU A 110 27.96 -17.73 -4.68
C LEU A 110 28.61 -17.98 -3.32
N ARG A 111 29.44 -19.02 -3.21
CA ARG A 111 30.20 -19.33 -1.99
C ARG A 111 31.32 -18.32 -1.77
N GLU A 112 32.01 -17.92 -2.83
CA GLU A 112 33.06 -16.91 -2.77
C GLU A 112 32.50 -15.54 -2.37
N ALA A 113 31.36 -15.12 -2.92
CA ALA A 113 30.67 -13.89 -2.52
C ALA A 113 30.27 -13.91 -1.03
N LYS A 114 29.73 -15.04 -0.55
CA LYS A 114 29.40 -15.22 0.88
C LYS A 114 30.64 -15.18 1.77
N ASP A 115 31.73 -15.81 1.34
CA ASP A 115 33.00 -15.83 2.08
C ASP A 115 33.68 -14.44 2.06
N GLU A 116 33.50 -13.66 0.99
CA GLU A 116 33.92 -12.26 0.88
C GLU A 116 33.08 -11.34 1.76
N GLU A 117 31.75 -11.48 1.79
CA GLU A 117 30.88 -10.76 2.73
C GLU A 117 31.25 -11.08 4.19
N ALA A 118 31.53 -12.35 4.50
CA ALA A 118 31.96 -12.76 5.83
C ALA A 118 33.35 -12.20 6.22
N ARG A 119 34.26 -12.04 5.24
CA ARG A 119 35.56 -11.39 5.44
C ARG A 119 35.43 -9.87 5.58
N ALA A 120 34.57 -9.24 4.78
CA ALA A 120 34.27 -7.81 4.86
C ALA A 120 33.54 -7.43 6.16
N ALA A 121 32.72 -8.33 6.71
CA ALA A 121 32.11 -8.17 8.03
C ALA A 121 33.10 -8.33 9.21
N GLY A 122 34.32 -8.84 8.95
CA GLY A 122 35.36 -9.05 9.95
C GLY A 122 36.29 -7.85 10.18
N GLU A 123 36.30 -6.84 9.29
CA GLU A 123 37.17 -5.66 9.39
C GLU A 123 36.37 -4.38 9.69
N SER A 124 36.35 -4.00 10.96
CA SER A 124 36.18 -2.65 11.53
C SER A 124 35.13 -1.67 10.93
N ASN A 125 34.16 -1.36 11.79
CA ASN A 125 32.94 -0.55 11.70
C ASN A 125 33.03 0.93 11.23
N GLU A 126 34.10 1.41 10.60
CA GLU A 126 34.19 2.81 10.13
C GLU A 126 34.37 2.97 8.62
N ALA A 127 34.97 1.99 7.92
CA ALA A 127 35.15 2.07 6.46
C ALA A 127 33.87 1.75 5.66
N ILE A 128 32.90 1.06 6.28
CA ILE A 128 31.67 0.57 5.64
C ILE A 128 30.71 1.71 5.26
N LYS A 129 30.76 2.85 5.96
CA LYS A 129 29.79 3.93 5.73
C LYS A 129 30.04 4.70 4.43
N ASP A 130 31.29 4.77 3.97
CA ASP A 130 31.70 5.54 2.78
C ASP A 130 31.81 4.67 1.52
N ALA A 131 32.28 3.42 1.66
CA ALA A 131 32.39 2.50 0.53
C ALA A 131 31.01 1.97 0.05
N GLY A 132 30.05 1.79 0.98
CA GLY A 132 28.69 1.39 0.62
C GLY A 132 27.99 2.46 -0.23
N ASP A 133 28.05 3.73 0.18
CA ASP A 133 27.42 4.83 -0.57
C ASP A 133 28.00 4.98 -1.99
N GLN A 134 29.29 4.67 -2.21
CA GLN A 134 29.94 4.73 -3.52
C GLN A 134 29.59 3.53 -4.43
N ALA A 135 29.56 2.32 -3.88
CA ALA A 135 29.23 1.12 -4.65
C ALA A 135 27.76 1.11 -5.11
N PHE A 136 26.84 1.59 -4.28
CA PHE A 136 25.42 1.67 -4.64
C PHE A 136 25.12 2.81 -5.62
N SER A 137 25.88 3.92 -5.57
CA SER A 137 25.79 4.98 -6.58
C SER A 137 26.28 4.52 -7.95
N ALA A 138 27.27 3.61 -8.02
CA ALA A 138 27.77 3.06 -9.28
C ALA A 138 26.78 2.09 -9.94
N LEU A 139 25.91 1.45 -9.15
CA LEU A 139 24.84 0.57 -9.61
C LEU A 139 23.55 1.31 -9.99
N GLY A 140 23.53 2.65 -9.93
CA GLY A 140 22.36 3.46 -10.30
C GLY A 140 21.15 3.30 -9.36
N MET A 141 21.31 2.62 -8.23
CA MET A 141 20.23 2.42 -7.26
C MET A 141 20.08 3.65 -6.36
N VAL A 142 18.84 4.11 -6.18
CA VAL A 142 18.47 5.35 -5.47
C VAL A 142 18.53 5.17 -3.94
N TRP A 143 19.70 4.81 -3.43
CA TRP A 143 19.96 4.63 -1.99
C TRP A 143 19.83 5.91 -1.12
N PRO A 144 20.22 7.13 -1.58
CA PRO A 144 20.20 8.31 -0.70
C PRO A 144 18.80 8.71 -0.22
N MET A 145 17.76 8.42 -1.02
CA MET A 145 16.35 8.68 -0.64
C MET A 145 15.86 7.69 0.43
N VAL A 146 16.17 6.39 0.25
CA VAL A 146 15.78 5.34 1.19
C VAL A 146 16.49 5.52 2.54
N LYS A 147 17.76 5.92 2.53
CA LYS A 147 18.54 6.20 3.74
C LYS A 147 17.98 7.39 4.52
N ASN A 148 17.62 8.50 3.86
CA ASN A 148 16.96 9.65 4.51
C ASN A 148 15.60 9.28 5.12
N ALA A 149 14.82 8.43 4.44
CA ALA A 149 13.53 7.97 4.95
C ALA A 149 13.67 7.09 6.20
N ILE A 150 14.70 6.24 6.26
CA ILE A 150 14.98 5.38 7.40
C ILE A 150 15.54 6.21 8.57
N GLU A 151 16.46 7.14 8.34
CA GLU A 151 17.05 8.00 9.38
C GLU A 151 16.04 9.00 9.98
N GLN A 152 15.00 9.43 9.25
CA GLN A 152 13.90 10.22 9.82
C GLN A 152 12.85 9.38 10.58
N SER A 153 12.91 8.05 10.48
CA SER A 153 11.93 7.13 11.08
C SER A 153 12.37 6.51 12.41
N ILE A 154 13.57 6.84 12.89
CA ILE A 154 14.12 6.51 14.22
C ILE A 154 14.31 7.81 15.00
#